data_AF-A0A179FV73-F1
#
_entry.id   AF-A0A179FV73-F1
#
_cell.length_a   1.000
_cell.length_b   1.000
_cell.length_c   1.000
_cell.angle_alpha   90.00
_cell.angle_beta   90.00
_cell.angle_gamma   90.00
#
_symmetry.space_group_name_H-M   'P 1'
#
loop_
_entity.id
_entity.type
_entity.pdbx_description
1 polymer ?
#
loop_
_entity_poly.entity_id
_entity_poly.type
_entity_poly.pdbx_seq_one_letter_code
_entity_poly.pdbx_strand_id
1 'polypeptide(L)'
;MAHLTNPLATTSQLYHHASFSSLPQDLQESIFIATQCLTQAAGQLLDLPQSSTAQANVILARYWLVDSPMAHEFSDVSAAAIYLVAKVGAIPRSPRDVSNVYAYLLSPSSTLFRTGNVPKNDPKTYYQSEADYFSFQNRLLALESRLLYALSFNTHVALPHALAITYLQTMDFLSQPKSSISRKTVQYLNTALLSPQMLYLTHQPHALATAAIYNAAKDVGAKMPDCEWWEVFDVDREELGFLVVGMRSVDGWFRQRKEDSPELSNGMLTRKLIEEEMKKRGLQVTNGEGKADEENEVMKMMDNR
;
A
#
# COMPACT_ATOMS: atom_id res chain seq x y z
N MET A 1 3.85 -8.30 -25.53
CA MET A 1 4.52 -8.69 -24.27
C MET A 1 4.60 -7.56 -23.24
N ALA A 2 4.68 -6.28 -23.64
CA ALA A 2 4.77 -5.14 -22.70
C ALA A 2 3.65 -5.04 -21.64
N HIS A 3 2.47 -5.63 -21.90
CA HIS A 3 1.33 -5.65 -20.98
C HIS A 3 1.39 -6.69 -19.86
N LEU A 4 2.38 -7.60 -19.88
CA LEU A 4 2.51 -8.68 -18.90
C LEU A 4 3.69 -8.49 -17.94
N THR A 5 4.57 -7.54 -18.23
CA THR A 5 5.77 -7.25 -17.46
C THR A 5 5.65 -5.90 -16.76
N ASN A 6 6.25 -5.80 -15.59
CA ASN A 6 6.40 -4.55 -14.86
C ASN A 6 7.85 -4.05 -14.91
N PRO A 7 8.08 -2.72 -14.87
CA PRO A 7 9.38 -2.19 -14.50
C PRO A 7 9.68 -2.62 -13.06
N LEU A 8 10.84 -3.25 -12.86
CA LEU A 8 11.30 -3.68 -11.55
C LEU A 8 12.16 -2.60 -10.89
N ALA A 9 12.10 -2.55 -9.57
CA ALA A 9 12.96 -1.71 -8.76
C ALA A 9 14.41 -2.17 -8.89
N THR A 10 15.30 -1.24 -9.19
CA THR A 10 16.74 -1.48 -9.17
C THR A 10 17.25 -1.57 -7.73
N THR A 11 18.37 -2.27 -7.53
CA THR A 11 19.02 -2.36 -6.22
C THR A 11 19.41 -1.00 -5.66
N SER A 12 19.82 -0.06 -6.52
CA SER A 12 20.09 1.32 -6.13
C SER A 12 18.83 2.03 -5.65
N GLN A 13 17.69 1.90 -6.33
CA GLN A 13 16.42 2.49 -5.87
C GLN A 13 16.00 1.96 -4.50
N LEU A 14 16.14 0.66 -4.26
CA LEU A 14 15.82 0.06 -2.96
C LEU A 14 16.79 0.53 -1.86
N TYR A 15 18.09 0.61 -2.17
CA TYR A 15 19.09 1.12 -1.25
C TYR A 15 18.85 2.60 -0.91
N HIS A 16 18.55 3.41 -1.94
CA HIS A 16 18.20 4.80 -1.77
C HIS A 16 16.93 4.95 -0.96
N HIS A 17 15.87 4.17 -1.23
CA HIS A 17 14.65 4.13 -0.38
C HIS A 17 14.99 3.91 1.10
N ALA A 18 15.80 2.89 1.39
CA ALA A 18 16.22 2.61 2.77
C ALA A 18 17.06 3.74 3.39
N SER A 19 17.80 4.49 2.56
CA SER A 19 18.72 5.56 2.99
C SER A 19 18.11 6.97 2.95
N PHE A 20 16.97 7.17 2.27
CA PHE A 20 16.39 8.49 1.95
C PHE A 20 15.87 9.23 3.17
N SER A 21 15.58 8.50 4.26
CA SER A 21 14.92 9.06 5.41
C SER A 21 15.66 8.70 6.68
N SER A 22 15.79 9.65 7.60
CA SER A 22 16.19 9.40 8.99
C SER A 22 15.17 8.53 9.75
N LEU A 23 14.06 8.14 9.08
CA LEU A 23 13.09 7.19 9.60
C LEU A 23 13.71 5.81 9.83
N PRO A 24 13.64 5.29 11.07
CA PRO A 24 13.85 3.88 11.36
C PRO A 24 13.02 2.97 10.45
N GLN A 25 13.58 1.80 10.12
CA GLN A 25 12.95 0.83 9.22
C GLN A 25 11.56 0.42 9.70
N ASP A 26 11.36 0.21 11.01
CA ASP A 26 10.06 -0.16 11.57
C ASP A 26 8.97 0.89 11.29
N LEU A 27 9.32 2.19 11.36
CA LEU A 27 8.39 3.27 11.05
C LEU A 27 8.11 3.35 9.55
N GLN A 28 9.13 3.15 8.70
CA GLN A 28 8.93 3.12 7.25
C GLN A 28 7.97 2.00 6.84
N GLU A 29 8.19 0.78 7.35
CA GLU A 29 7.33 -0.37 7.09
C GLU A 29 5.89 -0.14 7.58
N SER A 30 5.75 0.54 8.72
CA SER A 30 4.46 0.85 9.31
C SER A 30 3.68 1.86 8.49
N ILE A 31 4.34 2.95 8.06
CA ILE A 31 3.77 3.94 7.15
C ILE A 31 3.34 3.23 5.86
N PHE A 32 4.21 2.38 5.32
CA PHE A 32 3.93 1.64 4.10
C PHE A 32 2.66 0.81 4.24
N ILE A 33 2.61 -0.09 5.21
CA ILE A 33 1.51 -1.02 5.41
C ILE A 33 0.20 -0.29 5.73
N ALA A 34 0.22 0.69 6.63
CA ALA A 34 -0.99 1.43 6.99
C ALA A 34 -1.58 2.16 5.78
N THR A 35 -0.73 2.75 4.95
CA THR A 35 -1.18 3.47 3.75
C THR A 35 -1.69 2.51 2.69
N GLN A 36 -1.01 1.38 2.47
CA GLN A 36 -1.49 0.33 1.56
C GLN A 36 -2.86 -0.19 2.00
N CYS A 37 -3.07 -0.40 3.31
CA CYS A 37 -4.37 -0.77 3.89
C CYS A 37 -5.44 0.33 3.70
N LEU A 38 -5.06 1.59 3.87
CA LEU A 38 -5.95 2.73 3.60
C LEU A 38 -6.39 2.75 2.13
N THR A 39 -5.47 2.53 1.20
CA THR A 39 -5.79 2.45 -0.24
C THR A 39 -6.75 1.29 -0.52
N GLN A 40 -6.54 0.13 0.10
CA GLN A 40 -7.46 -1.01 -0.04
C GLN A 40 -8.87 -0.70 0.47
N ALA A 41 -8.97 -0.08 1.65
CA ALA A 41 -10.25 0.31 2.23
C ALA A 41 -10.98 1.37 1.41
N ALA A 42 -10.24 2.36 0.89
CA ALA A 42 -10.79 3.36 -0.01
C ALA A 42 -11.33 2.72 -1.30
N GLY A 43 -10.60 1.76 -1.87
CA GLY A 43 -11.06 1.02 -3.04
C GLY A 43 -12.38 0.28 -2.81
N GLN A 44 -12.54 -0.34 -1.63
CA GLN A 44 -13.78 -1.00 -1.26
C GLN A 44 -14.94 -0.02 -1.11
N LEU A 45 -14.74 1.10 -0.40
CA LEU A 45 -15.80 2.09 -0.18
C LEU A 45 -16.16 2.90 -1.43
N LEU A 46 -15.25 2.99 -2.40
CA LEU A 46 -15.49 3.56 -3.72
C LEU A 46 -16.07 2.53 -4.71
N ASP A 47 -16.40 1.31 -4.28
CA ASP A 47 -16.83 0.20 -5.13
C ASP A 47 -15.94 0.03 -6.38
N LEU A 48 -14.63 0.14 -6.20
CA LEU A 48 -13.66 -0.06 -7.28
C LEU A 48 -13.34 -1.56 -7.42
N PRO A 49 -13.09 -2.05 -8.64
CA PRO A 49 -12.58 -3.41 -8.84
C PRO A 49 -11.26 -3.58 -8.10
N GLN A 50 -11.03 -4.75 -7.51
CA GLN A 50 -9.78 -5.06 -6.82
C GLN A 50 -8.54 -4.84 -7.70
N SER A 51 -8.66 -5.04 -9.02
CA SER A 51 -7.59 -4.75 -9.96
C SER A 51 -7.21 -3.27 -9.96
N SER A 52 -8.17 -2.34 -9.96
CA SER A 52 -7.90 -0.91 -9.90
C SER A 52 -7.25 -0.50 -8.57
N THR A 53 -7.75 -1.04 -7.46
CA THR A 53 -7.18 -0.80 -6.14
C THR A 53 -5.74 -1.36 -6.04
N ALA A 54 -5.51 -2.59 -6.51
CA ALA A 54 -4.17 -3.18 -6.53
C ALA A 54 -3.19 -2.38 -7.41
N GLN A 55 -3.62 -1.85 -8.55
CA GLN A 55 -2.80 -0.95 -9.37
C GLN A 55 -2.43 0.33 -8.62
N ALA A 56 -3.37 0.91 -7.87
CA ALA A 56 -3.10 2.10 -7.05
C ALA A 56 -2.06 1.81 -5.97
N ASN A 57 -2.17 0.69 -5.26
CA ASN A 57 -1.18 0.22 -4.28
C ASN A 57 0.24 0.07 -4.89
N VAL A 58 0.34 -0.46 -6.12
CA VAL A 58 1.63 -0.59 -6.84
C VAL A 58 2.18 0.76 -7.26
N ILE A 59 1.35 1.66 -7.79
CA ILE A 59 1.74 3.03 -8.16
C ILE A 59 2.26 3.79 -6.93
N LEU A 60 1.56 3.66 -5.81
CA LEU A 60 1.94 4.26 -4.54
C LEU A 60 3.29 3.74 -4.06
N ALA A 61 3.49 2.42 -4.08
CA ALA A 61 4.77 1.82 -3.72
C ALA A 61 5.91 2.30 -4.64
N ARG A 62 5.67 2.42 -5.95
CA ARG A 62 6.68 2.93 -6.90
C ARG A 62 7.02 4.39 -6.62
N TYR A 63 6.03 5.20 -6.27
CA TYR A 63 6.25 6.60 -5.94
C TYR A 63 7.21 6.77 -4.75
N TRP A 64 7.05 5.95 -3.71
CA TRP A 64 7.92 6.01 -2.54
C TRP A 64 9.34 5.49 -2.77
N LEU A 65 9.62 4.78 -3.87
CA LEU A 65 11.01 4.54 -4.29
C LEU A 65 11.72 5.80 -4.80
N VAL A 66 10.95 6.84 -5.19
CA VAL A 66 11.46 8.06 -5.79
C VAL A 66 11.42 9.24 -4.81
N ASP A 67 10.36 9.34 -4.01
CA ASP A 67 10.14 10.44 -3.07
C ASP A 67 10.05 9.95 -1.62
N SER A 68 10.43 10.80 -0.66
CA SER A 68 10.39 10.45 0.75
C SER A 68 8.95 10.20 1.22
N PRO A 69 8.69 9.12 2.00
CA PRO A 69 7.37 8.90 2.59
C PRO A 69 6.87 10.08 3.44
N MET A 70 7.79 10.87 4.04
CA MET A 70 7.47 12.04 4.88
C MET A 70 7.27 13.34 4.09
N ALA A 71 7.42 13.32 2.76
CA ALA A 71 7.27 14.52 1.94
C ALA A 71 5.84 15.06 1.96
N HIS A 72 4.84 14.18 2.09
CA HIS A 72 3.41 14.51 2.02
C HIS A 72 2.62 13.68 3.03
N GLU A 73 1.39 14.10 3.33
CA GLU A 73 0.50 13.32 4.20
C GLU A 73 0.14 11.98 3.55
N PHE A 74 0.21 10.89 4.32
CA PHE A 74 0.05 9.54 3.80
C PHE A 74 -1.35 9.31 3.18
N SER A 75 -2.38 9.90 3.80
CA SER A 75 -3.75 9.86 3.28
C SER A 75 -3.89 10.55 1.93
N ASP A 76 -3.20 11.67 1.74
CA ASP A 76 -3.29 12.46 0.51
C ASP A 76 -2.57 11.75 -0.64
N VAL A 77 -1.42 11.09 -0.36
CA VAL A 77 -0.72 10.23 -1.34
C VAL A 77 -1.58 9.03 -1.74
N SER A 78 -2.22 8.38 -0.77
CA SER A 78 -3.17 7.28 -1.01
C SER A 78 -4.36 7.73 -1.87
N ALA A 79 -4.93 8.89 -1.57
CA ALA A 79 -6.05 9.46 -2.33
C ALA A 79 -5.64 9.80 -3.77
N ALA A 80 -4.46 10.39 -3.96
CA ALA A 80 -3.95 10.71 -5.29
C ALA A 80 -3.66 9.46 -6.11
N ALA A 81 -3.07 8.42 -5.52
CA ALA A 81 -2.80 7.16 -6.20
C ALA A 81 -4.08 6.45 -6.65
N ILE A 82 -5.10 6.39 -5.78
CA ILE A 82 -6.38 5.75 -6.13
C ILE A 82 -7.15 6.56 -7.17
N TYR A 83 -7.16 7.90 -7.06
CA TYR A 83 -7.79 8.78 -8.04
C TYR A 83 -7.13 8.66 -9.41
N LEU A 84 -5.79 8.64 -9.45
CA LEU A 84 -5.02 8.51 -10.69
C LEU A 84 -5.40 7.26 -11.49
N VAL A 85 -5.59 6.12 -10.80
CA VAL A 85 -6.01 4.87 -11.45
C VAL A 85 -7.50 4.90 -11.77
N ALA A 86 -8.34 5.32 -10.83
CA ALA A 86 -9.79 5.30 -10.99
C ALA A 86 -10.25 6.18 -12.16
N LYS A 87 -9.67 7.39 -12.32
CA LYS A 87 -10.11 8.34 -13.36
C LYS A 87 -9.99 7.81 -14.80
N VAL A 88 -9.01 6.92 -15.05
CA VAL A 88 -8.77 6.30 -16.36
C VAL A 88 -9.30 4.86 -16.44
N GLY A 89 -9.81 4.34 -15.32
CA GLY A 89 -10.29 2.97 -15.19
C GLY A 89 -11.69 2.77 -15.76
N ALA A 90 -12.19 1.54 -15.63
CA ALA A 90 -13.52 1.16 -16.11
C ALA A 90 -14.67 1.85 -15.35
N ILE A 91 -14.43 2.24 -14.09
CA ILE A 91 -15.42 2.91 -13.23
C ILE A 91 -14.79 4.20 -12.68
N PRO A 92 -14.83 5.31 -13.44
CA PRO A 92 -14.30 6.60 -12.99
C PRO A 92 -15.00 7.11 -11.73
N ARG A 93 -14.22 7.69 -10.82
CA ARG A 93 -14.73 8.31 -9.58
C ARG A 93 -14.43 9.79 -9.56
N SER A 94 -15.37 10.59 -9.07
CA SER A 94 -15.18 12.03 -8.97
C SER A 94 -14.24 12.37 -7.81
N PRO A 95 -13.51 13.51 -7.85
CA PRO A 95 -12.74 13.98 -6.71
C PRO A 95 -13.58 14.09 -5.42
N ARG A 96 -14.88 14.38 -5.55
CA ARG A 96 -15.82 14.47 -4.42
C ARG A 96 -16.11 13.13 -3.79
N ASP A 97 -16.27 12.07 -4.58
CA ASP A 97 -16.45 10.71 -4.05
C ASP A 97 -15.21 10.27 -3.27
N VAL A 98 -14.02 10.52 -3.84
CA VAL A 98 -12.74 10.25 -3.16
C VAL A 98 -12.65 11.05 -1.88
N SER A 99 -12.97 12.35 -1.92
CA SER A 99 -12.96 13.22 -0.74
C SER A 99 -13.86 12.69 0.37
N ASN A 100 -15.11 12.33 0.06
CA ASN A 100 -16.06 11.80 1.04
C ASN A 100 -15.59 10.49 1.69
N VAL A 101 -15.04 9.58 0.89
CA VAL A 101 -14.51 8.30 1.38
C VAL A 101 -13.31 8.53 2.30
N TYR A 102 -12.38 9.40 1.94
CA TYR A 102 -11.24 9.73 2.80
C TYR A 102 -11.67 10.49 4.05
N ALA A 103 -12.67 11.38 3.99
CA ALA A 103 -13.25 11.99 5.18
C ALA A 103 -13.76 10.93 6.16
N TYR A 104 -14.50 9.93 5.65
CA TYR A 104 -15.00 8.84 6.48
C TYR A 104 -13.85 8.00 7.04
N LEU A 105 -12.89 7.56 6.21
CA LEU A 105 -11.79 6.68 6.61
C LEU A 105 -10.87 7.31 7.66
N LEU A 106 -10.68 8.63 7.59
CA LEU A 106 -9.88 9.40 8.56
C LEU A 106 -10.69 9.82 9.80
N SER A 107 -12.01 9.72 9.76
CA SER A 107 -12.87 10.09 10.88
C SER A 107 -12.76 9.12 12.06
N PRO A 108 -13.11 9.57 13.28
CA PRO A 108 -13.22 8.69 14.43
C PRO A 108 -14.21 7.53 14.25
N SER A 109 -15.17 7.67 13.33
CA SER A 109 -16.20 6.67 13.03
C SER A 109 -15.72 5.53 12.12
N SER A 110 -14.50 5.62 11.57
CA SER A 110 -13.90 4.56 10.76
C SER A 110 -13.57 3.31 11.57
N THR A 111 -13.88 2.14 11.00
CA THR A 111 -13.57 0.82 11.57
C THR A 111 -12.25 0.23 11.07
N LEU A 112 -11.56 0.89 10.12
CA LEU A 112 -10.43 0.31 9.39
C LEU A 112 -9.34 -0.27 10.30
N PHE A 113 -8.88 0.51 11.28
CA PHE A 113 -7.83 0.10 12.20
C PHE A 113 -8.34 -0.24 13.60
N ARG A 114 -9.65 -0.13 13.86
CA ARG A 114 -10.22 -0.36 15.18
C ARG A 114 -10.68 -1.80 15.35
N THR A 115 -10.01 -2.55 16.22
CA THR A 115 -10.47 -3.88 16.63
C THR A 115 -11.33 -3.79 17.88
N GLY A 116 -12.60 -4.19 17.82
CA GLY A 116 -13.45 -4.44 18.99
C GLY A 116 -14.68 -3.53 19.10
N ASN A 117 -14.48 -2.23 19.31
CA ASN A 117 -15.60 -1.30 19.47
C ASN A 117 -16.04 -0.73 18.13
N VAL A 118 -17.26 -1.06 17.70
CA VAL A 118 -17.91 -0.39 16.57
C VAL A 118 -18.17 1.06 16.99
N PRO A 119 -17.52 2.06 16.35
CA PRO A 119 -17.76 3.45 16.69
C PRO A 119 -19.23 3.81 16.49
N LYS A 120 -19.75 4.74 17.29
CA LYS A 120 -21.05 5.33 17.01
C LYS A 120 -20.97 6.02 15.64
N ASN A 121 -21.83 5.60 14.72
CA ASN A 121 -21.92 6.24 13.42
C ASN A 121 -22.61 7.59 13.57
N ASP A 122 -21.83 8.67 13.63
CA ASP A 122 -22.34 10.04 13.62
C ASP A 122 -21.92 10.71 12.30
N PRO A 123 -22.85 10.85 11.34
CA PRO A 123 -22.56 11.46 10.04
C PRO A 123 -21.99 12.88 10.09
N LYS A 124 -22.17 13.59 11.20
CA LYS A 124 -21.60 14.93 11.39
C LYS A 124 -20.08 14.91 11.49
N THR A 125 -19.49 13.78 11.90
CA THR A 125 -18.04 13.66 12.14
C THR A 125 -17.21 13.61 10.86
N TYR A 126 -17.83 13.24 9.74
CA TYR A 126 -17.18 13.15 8.43
C TYR A 126 -17.88 13.98 7.36
N TYR A 127 -18.78 14.88 7.76
CA TYR A 127 -19.34 15.87 6.86
C TYR A 127 -18.25 16.85 6.43
N GLN A 128 -18.06 17.01 5.13
CA GLN A 128 -17.11 17.97 4.56
C GLN A 128 -17.83 19.26 4.18
N SER A 129 -17.31 20.39 4.66
CA SER A 129 -17.73 21.69 4.13
C SER A 129 -17.22 21.88 2.70
N GLU A 130 -17.84 22.80 1.95
CA GLU A 130 -17.33 23.13 0.61
C GLU A 130 -15.89 23.64 0.65
N ALA A 131 -15.51 24.42 1.68
CA ALA A 131 -14.14 24.90 1.85
C ALA A 131 -13.14 23.74 2.05
N ASP A 132 -13.49 22.75 2.88
CA ASP A 132 -12.66 21.57 3.11
C ASP A 132 -12.50 20.75 1.83
N TYR A 133 -13.60 20.56 1.09
CA TYR A 133 -13.59 19.89 -0.19
C TYR A 133 -12.68 20.58 -1.21
N PHE A 134 -12.77 21.91 -1.37
CA PHE A 134 -11.89 22.66 -2.27
C PHE A 134 -10.42 22.54 -1.85
N SER A 135 -10.14 22.57 -0.55
CA SER A 135 -8.77 22.37 -0.04
C SER A 135 -8.24 20.98 -0.38
N PHE A 136 -9.07 19.95 -0.19
CA PHE A 136 -8.74 18.56 -0.48
C PHE A 136 -8.51 18.36 -1.98
N GLN A 137 -9.40 18.89 -2.82
CA GLN A 137 -9.29 18.80 -4.26
C GLN A 137 -7.98 19.43 -4.77
N ASN A 138 -7.58 20.58 -4.23
CA ASN A 138 -6.32 21.22 -4.61
C ASN A 138 -5.10 20.35 -4.23
N ARG A 139 -5.08 19.78 -3.02
CA ARG A 139 -4.00 18.87 -2.59
C ARG A 139 -3.97 17.60 -3.44
N LEU A 140 -5.15 17.02 -3.72
CA LEU A 140 -5.31 15.83 -4.55
C LEU A 140 -4.72 16.03 -5.95
N LEU A 141 -5.09 17.12 -6.63
CA LEU A 141 -4.62 17.41 -7.99
C LEU A 141 -3.13 17.76 -8.03
N ALA A 142 -2.62 18.47 -7.02
CA ALA A 142 -1.19 18.74 -6.89
C ALA A 142 -0.39 17.44 -6.72
N LEU A 143 -0.83 16.55 -5.84
CA LEU A 143 -0.17 15.25 -5.64
C LEU A 143 -0.30 14.32 -6.83
N GLU A 144 -1.44 14.32 -7.51
CA GLU A 144 -1.61 13.58 -8.76
C GLU A 144 -0.55 14.00 -9.79
N SER A 145 -0.32 15.31 -9.96
CA SER A 145 0.71 15.80 -10.87
C SER A 145 2.12 15.37 -10.44
N ARG A 146 2.39 15.34 -9.13
CA ARG A 146 3.68 14.89 -8.57
C ARG A 146 3.90 13.40 -8.75
N LEU A 147 2.87 12.57 -8.55
CA LEU A 147 2.91 11.13 -8.83
C LEU A 147 3.27 10.87 -10.30
N LEU A 148 2.58 11.55 -11.22
CA LEU A 148 2.86 11.44 -12.66
C LEU A 148 4.28 11.86 -13.01
N TYR A 149 4.75 12.97 -12.46
CA TYR A 149 6.12 13.45 -12.67
C TYR A 149 7.18 12.47 -12.13
N ALA A 150 7.03 12.04 -10.88
CA ALA A 150 7.97 11.12 -10.22
C ALA A 150 8.06 9.77 -10.95
N LEU A 151 6.94 9.28 -11.49
CA LEU A 151 6.88 8.03 -12.25
C LEU A 151 7.19 8.21 -13.74
N SER A 152 7.57 9.41 -14.19
CA SER A 152 7.79 9.72 -15.61
C SER A 152 6.61 9.28 -16.50
N PHE A 153 5.39 9.49 -16.00
CA PHE A 153 4.13 9.07 -16.61
C PHE A 153 3.97 7.55 -16.84
N ASN A 154 4.83 6.71 -16.25
CA ASN A 154 4.71 5.27 -16.30
C ASN A 154 3.73 4.75 -15.22
N THR A 155 2.44 4.82 -15.54
CA THR A 155 1.35 4.29 -14.69
C THR A 155 0.97 2.84 -15.02
N HIS A 156 1.69 2.19 -15.93
CA HIS A 156 1.37 0.82 -16.36
C HIS A 156 1.65 -0.19 -15.24
N VAL A 157 0.66 -1.00 -14.89
CA VAL A 157 0.78 -2.07 -13.90
C VAL A 157 0.11 -3.34 -14.41
N ALA A 158 0.93 -4.36 -14.68
CA ALA A 158 0.50 -5.73 -14.91
C ALA A 158 0.29 -6.45 -13.57
N LEU A 159 -0.90 -7.01 -13.36
CA LEU A 159 -1.25 -7.72 -12.12
C LEU A 159 -1.15 -9.24 -12.30
N PRO A 160 -0.72 -9.98 -11.27
CA PRO A 160 -0.54 -11.43 -11.32
C PRO A 160 -1.86 -12.21 -11.31
N HIS A 161 -3.00 -11.60 -10.95
CA HIS A 161 -4.26 -12.30 -10.70
C HIS A 161 -4.78 -13.07 -11.93
N ALA A 162 -4.73 -12.46 -13.12
CA ALA A 162 -5.19 -13.12 -14.34
C ALA A 162 -4.30 -14.33 -14.68
N LEU A 163 -2.97 -14.16 -14.56
CA LEU A 163 -2.00 -15.25 -14.76
C LEU A 163 -2.23 -16.38 -13.77
N ALA A 164 -2.45 -16.06 -12.50
CA ALA A 164 -2.71 -17.06 -11.47
C ALA A 164 -3.94 -17.92 -11.78
N ILE A 165 -5.00 -17.33 -12.31
CA ILE A 165 -6.19 -18.09 -12.74
C ILE A 165 -5.85 -18.99 -13.94
N THR A 166 -5.11 -18.48 -14.94
CA THR A 166 -4.67 -19.30 -16.07
C THR A 166 -3.79 -20.47 -15.61
N TYR A 167 -2.83 -20.22 -14.72
CA TYR A 167 -1.95 -21.26 -14.18
C TYR A 167 -2.75 -22.31 -13.39
N LEU A 168 -3.67 -21.89 -12.53
CA LEU A 168 -4.57 -22.82 -11.82
C LEU A 168 -5.43 -23.66 -12.77
N GLN A 169 -5.88 -23.09 -13.89
CA GLN A 169 -6.62 -23.84 -14.93
C GLN A 169 -5.74 -24.85 -15.66
N THR A 170 -4.48 -24.53 -15.91
CA THR A 170 -3.52 -25.46 -16.52
C THR A 170 -3.11 -26.58 -15.55
N MET A 171 -3.05 -26.29 -14.26
CA MET A 171 -2.62 -27.19 -13.19
C MET A 171 -3.78 -28.01 -12.60
N ASP A 172 -4.71 -28.49 -13.42
CA ASP A 172 -5.97 -29.19 -13.05
C ASP A 172 -5.80 -30.44 -12.11
N PHE A 173 -4.57 -30.72 -11.66
CA PHE A 173 -4.15 -31.81 -10.77
C PHE A 173 -4.34 -31.58 -9.27
N LEU A 174 -4.66 -30.38 -8.80
CA LEU A 174 -4.64 -30.10 -7.35
C LEU A 174 -5.73 -30.86 -6.56
N SER A 175 -6.65 -31.58 -7.22
CA SER A 175 -7.67 -32.47 -6.60
C SER A 175 -8.49 -31.79 -5.48
N GLN A 176 -8.52 -30.45 -5.49
CA GLN A 176 -9.17 -29.60 -4.51
C GLN A 176 -10.26 -28.77 -5.20
N PRO A 177 -11.28 -28.31 -4.48
CA PRO A 177 -12.30 -27.43 -5.05
C PRO A 177 -11.66 -26.17 -5.65
N LYS A 178 -11.92 -25.90 -6.94
CA LYS A 178 -11.36 -24.74 -7.68
C LYS A 178 -11.62 -23.42 -6.95
N SER A 179 -12.77 -23.28 -6.30
CA SER A 179 -13.12 -22.12 -5.48
C SER A 179 -12.21 -21.91 -4.27
N SER A 180 -11.84 -22.98 -3.56
CA SER A 180 -11.01 -22.92 -2.35
C SER A 180 -9.60 -22.44 -2.68
N ILE A 181 -8.96 -23.10 -3.65
CA ILE A 181 -7.58 -22.79 -4.02
C ILE A 181 -7.46 -21.44 -4.73
N SER A 182 -8.42 -21.08 -5.58
CA SER A 182 -8.41 -19.79 -6.27
C SER A 182 -8.57 -18.64 -5.28
N ARG A 183 -9.48 -18.79 -4.31
CA ARG A 183 -9.67 -17.80 -3.22
C ARG A 183 -8.39 -17.63 -2.40
N LYS A 184 -7.77 -18.74 -1.99
CA LYS A 184 -6.53 -18.69 -1.20
C LYS A 184 -5.36 -18.09 -1.99
N THR A 185 -5.26 -18.38 -3.28
CA THR A 185 -4.27 -17.77 -4.18
C THR A 185 -4.46 -16.26 -4.28
N VAL A 186 -5.69 -15.79 -4.52
CA VAL A 186 -6.01 -14.36 -4.58
C VAL A 186 -5.76 -13.67 -3.23
N GLN A 187 -6.01 -14.36 -2.11
CA GLN A 187 -5.65 -13.85 -0.77
C GLN A 187 -4.15 -13.59 -0.67
N TYR A 188 -3.29 -14.54 -1.05
CA TYR A 188 -1.84 -14.33 -1.04
C TYR A 188 -1.41 -13.17 -1.94
N LEU A 189 -1.96 -13.07 -3.15
CA LEU A 189 -1.66 -11.97 -4.06
C LEU A 189 -2.07 -10.61 -3.50
N ASN A 190 -3.22 -10.52 -2.83
CA ASN A 190 -3.67 -9.27 -2.22
C ASN A 190 -2.85 -8.91 -0.97
N THR A 191 -2.53 -9.89 -0.12
CA THR A 191 -1.68 -9.69 1.05
C THR A 191 -0.25 -9.27 0.65
N ALA A 192 0.26 -9.79 -0.47
CA ALA A 192 1.58 -9.42 -0.98
C ALA A 192 1.71 -7.94 -1.38
N LEU A 193 0.60 -7.23 -1.64
CA LEU A 193 0.61 -5.77 -1.86
C LEU A 193 1.01 -5.00 -0.58
N LEU A 194 0.80 -5.61 0.59
CA LEU A 194 1.13 -5.05 1.90
C LEU A 194 2.55 -5.42 2.34
N SER A 195 3.26 -6.28 1.61
CA SER A 195 4.58 -6.73 2.05
C SER A 195 5.59 -5.57 2.09
N PRO A 196 6.29 -5.35 3.21
CA PRO A 196 7.32 -4.31 3.32
C PRO A 196 8.53 -4.61 2.42
N GLN A 197 8.70 -5.86 1.97
CA GLN A 197 9.72 -6.23 0.97
C GLN A 197 9.34 -5.81 -0.47
N MET A 198 8.22 -5.09 -0.65
CA MET A 198 7.75 -4.56 -1.94
C MET A 198 7.75 -5.60 -3.07
N LEU A 199 7.17 -6.78 -2.80
CA LEU A 199 7.20 -7.94 -3.71
C LEU A 199 6.74 -7.61 -5.14
N TYR A 200 5.72 -6.74 -5.27
CA TYR A 200 5.18 -6.29 -6.56
C TYR A 200 6.13 -5.40 -7.38
N LEU A 201 7.19 -4.88 -6.76
CA LEU A 201 8.18 -4.02 -7.40
C LEU A 201 9.48 -4.78 -7.67
N THR A 202 9.74 -5.86 -6.95
CA THR A 202 10.98 -6.63 -7.07
C THR A 202 10.85 -7.83 -8.00
N HIS A 203 9.63 -8.36 -8.18
CA HIS A 203 9.38 -9.57 -8.96
C HIS A 203 8.33 -9.37 -10.04
N GLN A 204 8.43 -10.14 -11.12
CA GLN A 204 7.47 -10.10 -12.22
C GLN A 204 6.14 -10.78 -11.84
N PRO A 205 5.02 -10.41 -12.51
CA PRO A 205 3.70 -10.97 -12.22
C PRO A 205 3.63 -12.51 -12.33
N HIS A 206 4.39 -13.13 -13.23
CA HIS A 206 4.40 -14.59 -13.36
C HIS A 206 4.95 -15.27 -12.10
N ALA A 207 6.05 -14.77 -11.56
CA ALA A 207 6.68 -15.30 -10.34
C ALA A 207 5.78 -15.12 -9.12
N LEU A 208 5.13 -13.96 -8.98
CA LEU A 208 4.15 -13.70 -7.93
C LEU A 208 2.95 -14.65 -8.01
N ALA A 209 2.43 -14.91 -9.21
CA ALA A 209 1.35 -15.87 -9.41
C ALA A 209 1.76 -17.30 -8.99
N THR A 210 2.92 -17.76 -9.45
CA THR A 210 3.46 -19.09 -9.12
C THR A 210 3.68 -19.26 -7.61
N ALA A 211 4.28 -18.28 -6.94
CA ALA A 211 4.51 -18.31 -5.49
C ALA A 211 3.20 -18.31 -4.69
N ALA A 212 2.19 -17.54 -5.12
CA ALA A 212 0.88 -17.53 -4.48
C ALA A 212 0.17 -18.87 -4.63
N ILE A 213 0.26 -19.51 -5.80
CA ILE A 213 -0.29 -20.86 -6.04
C ILE A 213 0.43 -21.89 -5.17
N TYR A 214 1.76 -21.84 -5.09
CA TYR A 214 2.54 -22.75 -4.23
C TYR A 214 2.11 -22.64 -2.77
N ASN A 215 1.99 -21.42 -2.25
CA ASN A 215 1.54 -21.17 -0.89
C ASN A 215 0.09 -21.63 -0.65
N ALA A 216 -0.81 -21.35 -1.59
CA ALA A 216 -2.21 -21.79 -1.52
C ALA A 216 -2.34 -23.31 -1.56
N ALA A 217 -1.59 -23.99 -2.43
CA ALA A 217 -1.57 -25.45 -2.55
C ALA A 217 -1.08 -26.10 -1.25
N LYS A 218 -0.02 -25.57 -0.64
CA LYS A 218 0.47 -26.05 0.67
C LYS A 218 -0.59 -25.91 1.76
N ASP A 219 -1.21 -24.74 1.87
CA ASP A 219 -2.19 -24.45 2.93
C ASP A 219 -3.47 -25.28 2.80
N VAL A 220 -3.89 -25.61 1.58
CA VAL A 220 -5.07 -26.44 1.31
C VAL A 220 -4.72 -27.94 1.34
N GLY A 221 -3.44 -28.31 1.45
CA GLY A 221 -2.99 -29.70 1.45
C GLY A 221 -3.17 -30.39 0.09
N ALA A 222 -3.04 -29.63 -1.01
CA ALA A 222 -3.12 -30.18 -2.36
C ALA A 222 -1.88 -31.04 -2.67
N LYS A 223 -2.07 -32.12 -3.45
CA LYS A 223 -0.96 -32.95 -3.93
C LYS A 223 -0.23 -32.21 -5.04
N MET A 224 0.92 -31.63 -4.72
CA MET A 224 1.79 -30.99 -5.71
C MET A 224 2.64 -32.04 -6.42
N PRO A 225 3.05 -31.81 -7.68
CA PRO A 225 4.00 -32.67 -8.38
C PRO A 225 5.33 -32.78 -7.62
N ASP A 226 5.98 -33.94 -7.71
CA ASP A 226 7.30 -34.18 -7.12
C ASP A 226 8.44 -33.50 -7.92
N CYS A 227 8.14 -32.98 -9.11
CA CYS A 227 9.08 -32.23 -9.95
C CYS A 227 9.00 -30.71 -9.70
N GLU A 228 9.99 -29.98 -10.21
CA GLU A 228 10.13 -28.52 -10.14
C GLU A 228 9.14 -27.82 -11.09
N TRP A 229 7.84 -28.03 -10.88
CA TRP A 229 6.75 -27.58 -11.76
C TRP A 229 6.73 -26.06 -12.00
N TRP A 230 7.33 -25.28 -11.09
CA TRP A 230 7.45 -23.83 -11.19
C TRP A 230 8.36 -23.38 -12.34
N GLU A 231 9.29 -24.23 -12.80
CA GLU A 231 10.17 -23.92 -13.95
C GLU A 231 9.37 -23.76 -15.24
N VAL A 232 8.22 -24.43 -15.37
CA VAL A 232 7.31 -24.29 -16.54
C VAL A 232 6.77 -22.86 -16.66
N PHE A 233 6.77 -22.11 -15.55
CA PHE A 233 6.34 -20.73 -15.50
C PHE A 233 7.50 -19.74 -15.49
N ASP A 234 8.72 -20.16 -15.85
CA ASP A 234 9.93 -19.31 -15.86
C ASP A 234 10.25 -18.72 -14.47
N VAL A 235 10.15 -19.54 -13.42
CA VAL A 235 10.50 -19.15 -12.04
C VAL A 235 11.62 -20.05 -11.54
N ASP A 236 12.67 -19.46 -10.99
CA ASP A 236 13.77 -20.22 -10.38
C ASP A 236 13.45 -20.64 -8.95
N ARG A 237 14.12 -21.70 -8.45
CA ARG A 237 13.93 -22.19 -7.08
C ARG A 237 14.22 -21.13 -6.02
N GLU A 238 15.26 -20.31 -6.22
CA GLU A 238 15.65 -19.23 -5.30
C GLU A 238 14.58 -18.13 -5.26
N GLU A 239 14.12 -17.71 -6.45
CA GLU A 239 13.06 -16.71 -6.60
C GLU A 239 11.75 -17.18 -5.96
N LEU A 240 11.35 -18.43 -6.22
CA LEU A 240 10.17 -19.04 -5.60
C LEU A 240 10.31 -19.08 -4.07
N GLY A 241 11.47 -19.52 -3.57
CA GLY A 241 11.75 -19.62 -2.14
C GLY A 241 11.63 -18.26 -1.45
N PHE A 242 12.23 -17.21 -2.04
CA PHE A 242 12.13 -15.84 -1.53
C PHE A 242 10.68 -15.36 -1.49
N LEU A 243 9.94 -15.49 -2.60
CA LEU A 243 8.55 -15.05 -2.68
C LEU A 243 7.63 -15.80 -1.72
N VAL A 244 7.83 -17.11 -1.58
CA VAL A 244 7.04 -17.95 -0.66
C VAL A 244 7.20 -17.48 0.79
N VAL A 245 8.43 -17.21 1.22
CA VAL A 245 8.72 -16.70 2.56
C VAL A 245 8.23 -15.27 2.72
N GLY A 246 8.48 -14.40 1.73
CA GLY A 246 8.05 -13.00 1.75
C GLY A 246 6.53 -12.82 1.81
N MET A 247 5.76 -13.69 1.15
CA MET A 247 4.30 -13.67 1.25
C MET A 247 3.80 -14.13 2.63
N ARG A 248 4.49 -15.11 3.25
CA ARG A 248 4.13 -15.62 4.58
C ARG A 248 4.58 -14.71 5.72
N SER A 249 5.65 -13.94 5.53
CA SER A 249 6.21 -13.05 6.56
C SER A 249 5.25 -11.92 6.94
N VAL A 250 4.35 -11.51 6.03
CA VAL A 250 3.36 -10.45 6.27
C VAL A 250 2.47 -10.75 7.48
N ASP A 251 2.01 -11.99 7.64
CA ASP A 251 1.20 -12.39 8.79
C ASP A 251 1.99 -12.30 10.10
N GLY A 252 3.28 -12.67 10.06
CA GLY A 252 4.19 -12.55 11.21
C GLY A 252 4.40 -11.09 11.61
N TRP A 253 4.59 -10.21 10.62
CA TRP A 253 4.73 -8.79 10.84
C TRP A 253 3.51 -8.20 11.54
N PHE A 254 2.29 -8.50 11.08
CA PHE A 254 1.06 -8.00 11.72
C PHE A 254 0.91 -8.45 13.18
N ARG A 255 1.33 -9.69 13.51
CA ARG A 255 1.29 -10.20 14.88
C ARG A 255 2.29 -9.47 15.77
N GLN A 256 3.55 -9.40 15.33
CA GLN A 256 4.60 -8.70 16.06
C GLN A 256 4.24 -7.23 16.29
N ARG A 257 3.74 -6.55 15.25
CA ARG A 257 3.32 -5.15 15.32
C ARG A 257 2.24 -4.89 16.36
N LYS A 258 1.26 -5.80 16.44
CA LYS A 258 0.16 -5.72 17.41
C LYS A 258 0.67 -5.85 18.85
N GLU A 259 1.76 -6.57 19.06
CA GLU A 259 2.42 -6.74 20.36
C GLU A 259 3.32 -5.53 20.70
N ASP A 260 4.14 -5.08 19.75
CA ASP A 260 5.16 -4.04 19.97
C ASP A 260 4.58 -2.62 20.07
N SER A 261 3.49 -2.32 19.36
CA SER A 261 2.99 -0.94 19.24
C SER A 261 1.48 -0.89 18.95
N PRO A 262 0.63 -1.15 19.96
CA PRO A 262 -0.83 -1.17 19.78
C PRO A 262 -1.40 0.22 19.40
N GLU A 263 -0.77 1.31 19.82
CA GLU A 263 -1.21 2.66 19.48
C GLU A 263 -1.07 2.97 17.98
N LEU A 264 0.06 2.56 17.38
CA LEU A 264 0.30 2.71 15.94
C LEU A 264 -0.50 1.71 15.09
N SER A 265 -0.99 0.61 15.69
CA SER A 265 -1.83 -0.36 14.98
C SER A 265 -3.33 0.01 14.97
N ASN A 266 -3.79 0.79 15.94
CA ASN A 266 -5.23 1.01 16.18
C ASN A 266 -5.80 2.28 15.53
N GLY A 267 -4.94 3.18 15.05
CA GLY A 267 -5.32 4.45 14.45
C GLY A 267 -4.72 4.63 13.06
N MET A 268 -5.32 5.53 12.26
CA MET A 268 -4.68 5.98 11.04
C MET A 268 -3.37 6.68 11.39
N LEU A 269 -2.27 6.24 10.77
CA LEU A 269 -0.99 6.91 10.90
C LEU A 269 -1.05 8.26 10.19
N THR A 270 -0.59 9.31 10.86
CA THR A 270 -0.44 10.64 10.27
C THR A 270 1.01 11.06 10.32
N ARG A 271 1.40 11.99 9.45
CA ARG A 271 2.77 12.54 9.44
C ARG A 271 3.16 13.06 10.83
N LYS A 272 2.27 13.82 11.47
CA LYS A 272 2.48 14.38 12.82
C LYS A 272 2.73 13.32 13.88
N LEU A 273 1.97 12.23 13.88
CA LEU A 273 2.15 11.13 14.83
C LEU A 273 3.52 10.46 14.68
N ILE A 274 3.99 10.30 13.45
CA ILE A 274 5.33 9.77 13.18
C ILE A 274 6.42 10.75 13.63
N GLU A 275 6.26 12.05 13.37
CA GLU A 275 7.20 13.08 13.83
C GLU A 275 7.29 13.13 15.37
N GLU A 276 6.17 12.99 16.08
CA GLU A 276 6.14 12.88 17.53
C GLU A 276 6.84 11.62 18.03
N GLU A 277 6.62 10.48 17.36
CA GLU A 277 7.28 9.22 17.69
C GLU A 277 8.80 9.27 17.46
N MET A 278 9.24 9.93 16.37
CA MET A 278 10.66 10.19 16.13
C MET A 278 11.27 11.09 17.22
N LYS A 279 10.55 12.14 17.64
CA LYS A 279 10.97 13.02 18.75
C LYS A 279 11.09 12.26 20.07
N LYS A 280 10.14 11.38 20.40
CA LYS A 280 10.20 10.51 21.59
C LYS A 280 11.44 9.60 21.57
N ARG A 281 11.84 9.13 20.39
CA ARG A 281 13.04 8.31 20.18
C ARG A 281 14.34 9.11 20.11
N GLY A 282 14.29 10.45 20.23
CA GLY A 282 15.45 11.33 20.16
C GLY A 282 16.05 11.47 18.76
N LEU A 283 15.28 11.13 17.71
CA LEU A 283 15.70 11.24 16.31
C LEU A 283 15.26 12.60 15.74
N GLN A 284 16.17 13.34 15.13
CA GLN A 284 15.84 14.59 14.45
C GLN A 284 15.18 14.32 13.09
N VAL A 285 14.01 14.93 12.87
CA VAL A 285 13.35 14.98 11.57
C VAL A 285 14.08 16.03 10.74
N THR A 286 15.05 15.60 9.92
CA THR A 286 15.74 16.48 8.98
C THR A 286 14.98 16.48 7.67
N ASN A 287 13.91 17.27 7.59
CA ASN A 287 13.38 17.73 6.32
C ASN A 287 13.76 19.20 6.14
N GLY A 288 14.07 19.60 4.90
CA GLY A 288 14.51 20.95 4.50
C GLY A 288 13.46 22.06 4.65
N GLU A 289 12.79 22.12 5.81
CA GLU A 289 11.82 23.13 6.24
C GLU A 289 12.39 24.03 7.34
N GLY A 290 13.72 24.22 7.38
CA GLY A 290 14.41 25.13 8.33
C GLY A 290 14.01 26.62 8.25
N LYS A 291 12.95 26.97 7.53
CA LYS A 291 12.36 28.33 7.50
C LYS A 291 11.02 28.44 8.22
N ALA A 292 10.25 27.35 8.34
CA ALA A 292 8.90 27.42 8.92
C ALA A 292 8.93 27.40 10.46
N ASP A 293 9.90 26.68 11.04
CA ASP A 293 10.08 26.64 12.49
C ASP A 293 10.67 27.96 13.02
N GLU A 294 11.54 28.63 12.25
CA GLU A 294 12.06 29.96 12.62
C GLU A 294 10.94 31.02 12.63
N GLU A 295 10.01 31.02 11.67
CA GLU A 295 8.88 31.95 11.68
C GLU A 295 7.92 31.72 12.85
N ASN A 296 7.66 30.46 13.21
CA ASN A 296 6.80 30.12 14.35
C ASN A 296 7.45 30.46 15.71
N GLU A 297 8.77 30.29 15.83
CA GLU A 297 9.51 30.73 17.02
C GLU A 297 9.56 32.26 17.12
N VAL A 298 9.75 32.96 16.01
CA VAL A 298 9.74 34.43 15.96
C VAL A 298 8.35 34.98 16.30
N MET A 299 7.25 34.38 15.81
CA MET A 299 5.89 34.77 16.19
C MET A 299 5.63 34.62 17.69
N LYS A 300 6.08 33.52 18.30
CA LYS A 300 5.97 33.31 19.76
C LYS A 300 6.79 34.30 20.59
N MET A 301 7.89 34.81 20.05
CA MET A 301 8.67 35.86 20.72
C MET A 301 8.01 37.24 20.60
N MET A 302 7.22 37.49 19.56
CA MET A 302 6.49 38.76 19.39
C MET A 302 5.24 38.84 20.27
N ASP A 303 4.54 37.72 20.53
CA ASP A 303 3.36 37.69 21.40
C ASP A 303 3.68 37.81 22.91
N ASN A 304 4.95 37.64 23.30
CA ASN A 304 5.41 37.74 24.68
C ASN A 304 6.01 39.10 25.06
N ARG A 305 5.79 40.14 24.24
CA ARG A 305 6.30 41.50 24.45
C ARG A 305 5.18 42.53 24.48
#